data_AF-A0A7C4BZY5-F1
#
_entry.id   AF-A0A7C4BZY5-F1
#
_cell.length_a   1.000
_cell.length_b   1.000
_cell.length_c   1.000
_cell.angle_alpha   90.00
_cell.angle_beta   90.00
_cell.angle_gamma   90.00
#
_symmetry.space_group_name_H-M   'P 1'
#
loop_
_entity.id
_entity.type
_entity.pdbx_description
1 polymer ?
#
loop_
_entity_poly.entity_id
_entity_poly.type
_entity_poly.pdbx_seq_one_letter_code
_entity_poly.pdbx_strand_id
1 'polypeptide(L)' 'MLEQTDARFDSETLAILRDTRKFCPKCESEMVMRTATKGKASGQSFWGCSAYPKCRFTMPV' A
#
# COMPACT_ATOMS: atom_id res chain seq x y z
N MET A 1 21.34 32.28 20.55
CA MET A 1 20.80 32.32 19.18
C MET A 1 20.68 30.87 18.70
N LEU A 2 19.55 30.24 19.02
CA LEU A 2 19.15 28.93 18.51
C LEU A 2 17.65 29.06 18.23
N GLU A 3 17.33 29.53 17.03
CA GLU A 3 15.96 29.74 16.59
C GLU A 3 15.32 28.38 16.33
N GLN A 4 14.10 28.25 16.86
CA GLN A 4 13.27 27.07 16.84
C GLN A 4 12.98 26.68 15.39
N THR A 5 13.45 25.51 14.96
CA THR A 5 12.98 24.90 13.73
C THR A 5 11.61 24.28 14.01
N ASP A 6 10.55 24.99 13.63
CA ASP A 6 9.14 24.52 13.67
C ASP A 6 8.83 23.37 12.69
N ALA A 7 9.79 22.49 12.44
CA ALA A 7 9.63 21.27 11.66
C ALA A 7 8.74 20.21 12.35
N ARG A 8 8.01 20.57 13.43
CA ARG A 8 7.34 19.59 14.29
C ARG A 8 5.91 19.24 13.91
N PHE A 9 5.18 20.04 13.12
CA PHE A 9 3.75 19.75 12.84
C PHE A 9 3.24 20.28 11.51
N ASP A 10 4.02 20.16 10.43
CA ASP A 10 3.44 20.33 9.10
C ASP A 10 2.47 19.16 8.82
N SER A 11 1.19 19.49 8.63
CA SER A 11 0.12 18.50 8.44
C SER A 11 0.30 17.64 7.21
N GLU A 12 0.99 18.16 6.18
CA GLU A 12 1.27 17.46 4.94
C GLU A 12 2.33 16.37 5.16
N THR A 13 3.38 16.68 5.92
CA THR A 13 4.43 15.71 6.29
C THR A 13 3.86 14.53 7.09
N LEU A 14 2.92 14.80 8.01
CA LEU A 14 2.24 13.74 8.77
C LEU A 14 1.35 12.85 7.88
N ALA A 15 0.76 13.40 6.83
CA ALA A 15 -0.05 12.64 5.88
C ALA A 15 0.81 11.64 5.10
N ILE A 16 2.00 12.06 4.65
CA ILE A 16 2.95 11.20 3.93
C ILE A 16 3.46 10.05 4.82
N LEU A 17 3.85 10.36 6.07
CA LEU A 17 4.34 9.34 7.01
C LEU A 17 3.27 8.31 7.40
N ARG A 18 1.99 8.65 7.29
CA ARG A 18 0.86 7.76 7.58
C ARG A 18 0.35 7.00 6.35
N ASP A 19 0.94 7.24 5.19
CA ASP A 19 0.57 6.52 3.99
C ASP A 19 0.94 5.03 4.12
N THR A 20 -0.09 4.20 4.30
CA THR A 20 0.05 2.75 4.50
C THR A 20 -0.21 1.96 3.22
N ARG A 21 -0.23 2.65 2.07
CA ARG A 21 -0.46 1.99 0.78
C ARG A 21 0.69 1.04 0.49
N LYS A 22 0.33 -0.10 -0.08
CA LYS A 22 1.30 -1.10 -0.53
C LYS A 22 1.49 -0.96 -2.02
N PHE A 23 2.73 -0.97 -2.47
CA PHE A 23 3.08 -0.93 -3.88
C PHE A 23 3.62 -2.28 -4.34
N CYS A 24 3.35 -2.62 -5.60
CA CYS A 24 3.78 -3.87 -6.18
C CYS A 24 5.29 -3.83 -6.47
N PRO A 25 6.11 -4.77 -5.97
CA PRO A 25 7.56 -4.79 -6.21
C PRO A 25 7.95 -5.08 -7.67
N LYS A 26 6.99 -5.46 -8.54
CA LYS A 26 7.25 -5.79 -9.95
C LYS A 26 6.96 -4.64 -10.91
N CYS A 27 6.02 -3.76 -10.57
CA CYS A 27 5.54 -2.71 -11.48
C CYS A 27 5.19 -1.40 -10.79
N GLU A 28 5.48 -1.30 -9.48
CA GLU A 28 5.31 -0.10 -8.64
C GLU A 28 3.88 0.44 -8.57
N SER A 29 2.92 -0.28 -9.15
CA SER A 29 1.51 0.05 -9.06
C SER A 29 0.96 -0.29 -7.68
N GLU A 30 -0.03 0.48 -7.23
CA GLU A 30 -0.69 0.27 -5.94
C GLU A 30 -1.29 -1.14 -5.84
N MET A 31 -1.26 -1.73 -4.65
CA MET A 31 -1.85 -3.03 -4.36
C MET A 31 -3.15 -2.84 -3.59
N VAL A 32 -4.16 -3.59 -4.02
CA VAL A 32 -5.49 -3.55 -3.43
C VAL A 32 -5.76 -4.86 -2.69
N MET A 33 -6.42 -4.78 -1.55
CA MET A 33 -6.86 -5.98 -0.83
C MET A 33 -8.01 -6.62 -1.58
N ARG A 34 -7.87 -7.91 -1.92
CA ARG A 34 -8.89 -8.72 -2.58
C ARG A 34 -9.15 -9.96 -1.77
N THR A 35 -10.37 -10.46 -1.79
CA THR A 35 -10.72 -11.72 -1.14
C THR A 35 -10.82 -12.81 -2.20
N ALA A 36 -10.17 -13.94 -1.97
CA ALA A 36 -10.29 -15.09 -2.85
C ALA A 36 -11.71 -15.66 -2.72
N THR A 37 -12.39 -15.81 -3.85
CA THR A 37 -13.78 -16.30 -3.91
C THR A 37 -13.89 -17.76 -4.32
N LYS A 38 -12.78 -18.38 -4.74
CA LYS A 38 -12.75 -19.73 -5.31
C LYS A 38 -11.49 -20.48 -4.89
N GLY A 39 -11.60 -21.80 -4.79
CA GLY A 39 -10.49 -22.70 -4.48
C GLY A 39 -10.17 -22.85 -2.99
N LYS A 40 -9.04 -23.47 -2.67
CA LYS A 40 -8.63 -23.77 -1.28
C LYS A 40 -8.42 -22.54 -0.40
N ALA A 41 -8.11 -21.39 -1.01
CA ALA A 41 -7.94 -20.12 -0.33
C ALA A 41 -9.23 -19.28 -0.27
N SER A 42 -10.39 -19.85 -0.64
CA SER A 42 -11.66 -19.13 -0.60
C SER A 42 -11.93 -18.57 0.79
N GLY A 43 -12.25 -17.27 0.87
CA GLY A 43 -12.44 -16.53 2.11
C GLY A 43 -11.17 -15.87 2.65
N GLN A 44 -9.99 -16.16 2.11
CA GLN A 44 -8.75 -15.47 2.50
C GLN A 44 -8.55 -14.19 1.70
N SER A 45 -8.15 -13.13 2.40
CA SER A 45 -7.71 -11.89 1.76
C SER A 45 -6.29 -12.04 1.21
N PHE A 46 -5.95 -11.27 0.20
CA PHE A 46 -4.61 -11.18 -0.38
C PHE A 46 -4.43 -9.79 -1.02
N TRP A 47 -3.18 -9.34 -1.12
CA TRP A 47 -2.85 -8.13 -1.86
C TRP A 47 -2.74 -8.46 -3.35
N GLY A 48 -3.60 -7.90 -4.18
CA GLY A 48 -3.56 -8.01 -5.63
C GLY A 48 -3.07 -6.71 -6.28
N CYS A 49 -2.22 -6.81 -7.30
CA CYS A 49 -1.80 -5.63 -8.04
C CYS A 49 -2.99 -4.93 -8.76
N SER A 50 -3.07 -3.60 -8.64
CA SER A 50 -4.09 -2.78 -9.33
C SER A 50 -3.95 -2.82 -10.85
N ALA A 51 -2.74 -3.01 -11.37
CA ALA A 51 -2.45 -3.07 -12.80
C ALA A 51 -2.83 -4.42 -13.47
N TYR A 52 -3.59 -5.28 -12.80
CA TYR A 52 -4.16 -6.48 -13.43
C TYR A 52 -5.06 -6.08 -14.63
N PRO A 53 -4.96 -6.72 -15.81
CA PRO A 53 -4.26 -7.98 -16.10
C PRO A 53 -2.78 -7.85 -16.49
N LYS A 54 -2.24 -6.64 -16.66
CA LYS A 54 -0.85 -6.39 -17.09
C LYS A 54 0.17 -6.88 -16.07
N CYS A 55 -0.13 -6.72 -14.78
CA CYS A 55 0.64 -7.31 -13.69
C CYS A 55 -0.23 -8.27 -12.86
N ARG A 56 0.19 -9.54 -12.79
CA ARG A 56 -0.51 -10.62 -12.07
C ARG A 56 0.14 -10.96 -10.72
N PHE A 57 1.00 -10.07 -10.20
CA PHE A 57 1.66 -10.27 -8.91
C PHE A 57 0.65 -10.15 -7.76
N THR A 58 0.80 -11.04 -6.78
CA THR A 58 -0.03 -11.10 -5.58
C THR A 58 0.85 -11.35 -4.36
N MET A 59 0.48 -10.79 -3.20
CA MET A 59 1.10 -11.12 -1.92
C MET A 59 0.07 -11.62 -0.91
N PRO A 60 0.45 -12.51 0.01
CA PRO A 60 -0.38 -12.81 1.17
C PRO A 60 -0.58 -11.54 2.02
N VAL A 61 -1.76 -11.43 2.65
CA VAL A 61 -2.02 -10.42 3.70
C VAL A 61 -1.38 -10.83 5.02
#